data_AF-A0A9W7FD63-F1
#
_entry.id   AF-A0A9W7FD63-F1
#
_cell.length_a   1.000
_cell.length_b   1.000
_cell.length_c   1.000
_cell.angle_alpha   90.00
_cell.angle_beta   90.00
_cell.angle_gamma   90.00
#
_symmetry.space_group_name_H-M   'P 1'
#
loop_
_entity.id
_entity.type
_entity.pdbx_description
1 polymer ?
#
loop_
_entity_poly.entity_id
_entity_poly.type
_entity_poly.pdbx_seq_one_letter_code
_entity_poly.pdbx_strand_id
1 'polypeptide(L)'
;MSLTTYVLLASLLYGVGGEFTPQVLQDVFSSCMITQLLEVAGIRAGYYMLQAPCAWPDLWAYTGYKYPCLCVNMIVGIAFGYAPYNACLAYTAGAAGYFNLKTYANNVPKANVRGGVKREFVVLGFAGTQIFTIWWMGRTKHMG
;
A
#
# COMPACT_ATOMS: atom_id res chain seq x y z
N MET A 1 -4.96 -8.85 -10.12
CA MET A 1 -4.65 -8.08 -11.34
C MET A 1 -3.55 -7.06 -11.09
N SER A 2 -3.79 -5.98 -10.33
CA SER A 2 -2.77 -4.93 -10.08
C SER A 2 -1.51 -5.40 -9.35
N LEU A 3 -1.62 -6.32 -8.38
CA LEU A 3 -0.44 -6.92 -7.71
C LEU A 3 0.46 -7.61 -8.71
N THR A 4 -0.09 -8.49 -9.56
CA THR A 4 0.66 -9.22 -10.58
C THR A 4 1.33 -8.27 -11.56
N THR A 5 0.62 -7.22 -12.00
CA THR A 5 1.19 -6.18 -12.88
C THR A 5 2.36 -5.46 -12.21
N TYR A 6 2.23 -5.10 -10.93
CA TYR A 6 3.32 -4.48 -10.18
C TYR A 6 4.55 -5.40 -10.09
N VAL A 7 4.35 -6.67 -9.75
CA VAL A 7 5.43 -7.66 -9.67
C VAL A 7 6.15 -7.78 -11.02
N LEU A 8 5.41 -7.85 -12.12
CA LEU A 8 5.99 -7.89 -13.47
C LEU A 8 6.75 -6.61 -13.83
N LEU A 9 6.21 -5.43 -13.51
CA LEU A 9 6.88 -4.14 -13.74
C LEU A 9 8.16 -3.99 -12.91
N ALA A 10 8.13 -4.42 -11.65
CA ALA A 10 9.30 -4.45 -10.79
C ALA A 10 10.37 -5.35 -11.38
N SER A 11 10.03 -6.59 -11.73
CA SER A 11 10.99 -7.51 -12.35
C SER A 11 11.49 -7.04 -13.72
N LEU A 12 10.67 -6.35 -14.50
CA LEU A 12 11.10 -5.71 -15.75
C LEU A 12 12.20 -4.67 -15.51
N LEU A 13 12.06 -3.86 -14.46
CA LEU A 13 13.08 -2.87 -14.09
C LEU A 13 14.43 -3.54 -13.76
N TYR A 14 14.42 -4.67 -13.05
CA TYR A 14 15.63 -5.47 -12.82
C TYR A 14 16.22 -6.03 -14.13
N GLY A 15 15.36 -6.40 -15.10
CA GLY A 15 15.79 -6.85 -16.42
C GLY A 15 16.44 -5.77 -17.27
N VAL A 16 15.92 -4.54 -17.22
CA VAL A 16 16.56 -3.38 -17.87
C VAL A 16 17.95 -3.11 -17.29
N GLY A 17 18.14 -3.37 -15.99
CA GLY A 17 19.43 -3.29 -15.32
C GLY A 17 20.38 -4.47 -15.57
N GLY A 18 19.97 -5.50 -16.31
CA GLY A 18 20.80 -6.70 -16.57
C GLY A 18 20.90 -7.68 -15.38
N GLU A 19 20.13 -7.47 -14.31
CA GLU A 19 20.19 -8.26 -13.08
C GLU A 19 18.97 -9.18 -12.90
N PHE A 20 18.23 -9.42 -13.99
CA PHE A 20 17.05 -10.29 -13.91
C PHE A 20 17.45 -11.73 -13.63
N THR A 21 16.89 -12.25 -12.53
CA THR A 21 16.89 -13.67 -12.21
C THR A 21 15.46 -14.07 -11.85
N PRO A 22 15.03 -15.32 -12.13
CA PRO A 22 13.68 -15.78 -11.79
C PRO A 22 13.36 -15.66 -10.29
N GLN A 23 14.39 -15.66 -9.44
CA GLN A 23 14.28 -15.45 -8.00
C GLN A 23 13.76 -14.06 -7.65
N VAL A 24 14.10 -13.01 -8.41
CA VAL A 24 13.63 -11.63 -8.17
C VAL A 24 12.10 -11.54 -8.25
N LEU A 25 11.49 -12.25 -9.20
CA LEU A 25 10.03 -12.28 -9.34
C LEU A 25 9.38 -12.86 -8.08
N GLN A 26 9.94 -13.98 -7.58
CA GLN A 26 9.48 -14.63 -6.37
C GLN A 26 9.69 -13.76 -5.13
N ASP A 27 10.83 -13.08 -5.02
CA ASP A 27 11.15 -12.20 -3.90
C ASP A 27 10.22 -10.99 -3.84
N VAL A 28 9.99 -10.32 -4.98
CA VAL A 28 9.06 -9.18 -5.06
C VAL A 28 7.63 -9.64 -4.73
N PHE A 29 7.20 -10.77 -5.27
CA PHE A 29 5.89 -11.33 -4.98
C PHE A 29 5.73 -11.67 -3.48
N SER A 30 6.72 -12.34 -2.89
CA SER A 30 6.71 -12.74 -1.49
C SER A 30 6.70 -11.52 -0.57
N SER A 31 7.52 -10.50 -0.87
CA SER A 31 7.53 -9.23 -0.14
C SER A 31 6.18 -8.51 -0.20
N CYS A 32 5.56 -8.47 -1.39
CA CYS A 32 4.21 -7.91 -1.56
C CYS A 32 3.17 -8.68 -0.73
N MET A 33 3.21 -10.02 -0.76
CA MET A 33 2.28 -10.87 -0.02
C MET A 33 2.44 -10.73 1.49
N ILE A 34 3.68 -10.76 2.00
CA ILE A 34 3.96 -10.58 3.43
C ILE A 34 3.48 -9.20 3.89
N THR A 35 3.80 -8.14 3.14
CA THR A 35 3.36 -6.77 3.47
C THR A 35 1.83 -6.67 3.47
N GLN A 36 1.16 -7.29 2.49
CA GLN A 36 -0.30 -7.33 2.40
C GLN A 36 -0.94 -8.05 3.60
N LEU A 37 -0.40 -9.21 3.98
CA LEU A 37 -0.90 -9.96 5.14
C LEU A 37 -0.72 -9.19 6.43
N LEU A 38 0.45 -8.56 6.63
CA LEU A 38 0.73 -7.75 7.82
C LEU A 38 -0.18 -6.53 7.91
N GLU A 39 -0.46 -5.85 6.79
CA GLU A 39 -1.41 -4.73 6.76
C GLU A 39 -2.83 -5.16 7.10
N VAL A 40 -3.32 -6.23 6.48
CA VAL A 40 -4.67 -6.75 6.76
C VAL A 40 -4.79 -7.13 8.23
N ALA A 41 -3.78 -7.79 8.80
CA ALA A 41 -3.74 -8.13 10.22
C ALA A 41 -3.72 -6.89 11.12
N GLY A 42 -2.89 -5.89 10.80
CA GLY A 42 -2.79 -4.65 11.57
C GLY A 42 -4.07 -3.82 11.55
N ILE A 43 -4.70 -3.67 10.38
CA ILE A 43 -5.97 -2.94 10.25
C ILE A 43 -7.10 -3.72 10.95
N ARG A 44 -7.12 -5.05 10.83
CA ARG A 44 -8.08 -5.89 11.55
C ARG A 44 -7.96 -5.72 13.07
N ALA A 45 -6.74 -5.67 13.61
CA ALA A 45 -6.50 -5.41 15.02
C ALA A 45 -7.02 -4.02 15.45
N GLY A 46 -6.88 -2.99 14.61
CA GLY A 46 -7.45 -1.67 14.90
C GLY A 46 -8.99 -1.65 14.88
N TYR A 47 -9.64 -2.39 13.97
CA TYR A 47 -11.10 -2.57 14.01
C TYR A 47 -11.56 -3.31 15.27
N TYR A 48 -10.79 -4.29 15.72
CA TYR A 48 -11.05 -5.01 16.96
C TYR A 48 -10.96 -4.09 18.19
N MET A 49 -9.95 -3.21 18.26
CA MET A 49 -9.83 -2.19 19.31
C MET A 49 -11.01 -1.21 19.34
N LEU A 50 -11.61 -0.93 18.19
CA LEU A 50 -12.77 -0.05 18.04
C LEU A 50 -14.12 -0.78 18.26
N GLN A 51 -14.10 -2.10 18.50
CA GLN A 51 -15.28 -2.96 18.52
C GLN A 51 -16.20 -2.75 17.30
N ALA A 52 -15.61 -2.44 16.16
CA ALA A 52 -16.32 -2.13 14.93
C ALA A 52 -16.46 -3.39 14.05
N PRO A 53 -17.62 -3.59 13.40
CA PRO A 53 -17.77 -4.67 12.44
C PRO A 53 -16.83 -4.44 11.26
N CYS A 54 -16.20 -5.52 10.80
CA CYS A 54 -15.32 -5.48 9.65
C CYS A 54 -15.39 -6.82 8.92
N ALA A 55 -15.73 -6.76 7.63
CA ALA A 55 -15.71 -7.93 6.78
C ALA A 55 -14.28 -8.19 6.30
N TRP A 56 -13.86 -9.45 6.29
CA TRP A 56 -12.54 -9.86 5.80
C TRP A 56 -12.29 -9.44 4.33
N PRO A 57 -13.24 -9.63 3.39
CA PRO A 57 -13.02 -9.25 1.99
C PRO A 57 -12.78 -7.75 1.80
N ASP A 58 -13.42 -6.90 2.60
CA ASP A 58 -13.31 -5.45 2.49
C ASP A 58 -11.89 -4.96 2.83
N LEU A 59 -11.26 -5.57 3.84
CA LEU A 59 -9.86 -5.27 4.19
C LEU A 59 -8.92 -5.52 3.01
N TRP A 60 -9.09 -6.67 2.34
CA TRP A 60 -8.28 -7.03 1.18
C TRP A 60 -8.52 -6.08 0.00
N ALA A 61 -9.77 -5.66 -0.22
CA ALA A 61 -10.10 -4.68 -1.24
C ALA A 61 -9.43 -3.32 -0.95
N TYR A 62 -9.58 -2.78 0.26
CA TYR A 62 -9.07 -1.45 0.61
C TYR A 62 -7.54 -1.37 0.61
N THR A 63 -6.86 -2.34 1.22
CA THR A 63 -5.39 -2.42 1.23
C THR A 63 -4.81 -2.72 -0.15
N GLY A 64 -5.55 -3.44 -1.01
CA GLY A 64 -5.13 -3.76 -2.37
C GLY A 64 -5.07 -2.56 -3.32
N TYR A 65 -5.75 -1.45 -3.01
CA TYR A 65 -5.75 -0.24 -3.85
C TYR A 65 -4.39 0.49 -3.93
N LYS A 66 -3.39 0.06 -3.15
CA LYS A 66 -2.00 0.56 -3.27
C LYS A 66 -1.28 0.07 -4.53
N TYR A 67 -1.59 -1.13 -5.02
CA TYR A 67 -0.87 -1.72 -6.16
C TYR A 67 -1.05 -0.96 -7.48
N PRO A 68 -2.25 -0.44 -7.84
CA PRO A 68 -2.41 0.46 -8.97
C PRO A 68 -1.53 1.71 -8.88
N CYS A 69 -1.45 2.34 -7.70
CA CYS A 69 -0.58 3.49 -7.45
C CYS A 69 0.89 3.13 -7.70
N LEU A 70 1.35 1.99 -7.18
CA LEU A 70 2.71 1.50 -7.41
C LEU A 70 2.98 1.20 -8.89
N CYS A 71 2.00 0.67 -9.64
CA CYS A 71 2.13 0.47 -11.08
C CYS A 71 2.35 1.80 -11.82
N VAL A 72 1.56 2.84 -11.50
CA VAL A 72 1.70 4.17 -12.10
C VAL A 72 3.08 4.77 -11.79
N ASN A 73 3.52 4.69 -10.52
CA ASN A 73 4.85 5.16 -10.12
C ASN A 73 5.94 4.46 -10.93
N MET A 74 5.88 3.13 -11.08
CA MET A 74 6.86 2.36 -11.85
C MET A 74 6.89 2.78 -13.32
N ILE A 75 5.73 2.98 -13.96
CA ILE A 75 5.65 3.43 -15.35
C ILE A 75 6.29 4.81 -15.51
N VAL A 76 6.01 5.75 -14.59
CA VAL A 76 6.60 7.08 -14.60
C VAL A 76 8.12 7.02 -14.40
N GLY A 77 8.59 6.17 -13.49
CA GLY A 77 10.03 5.98 -13.25
C GLY A 77 10.75 5.41 -14.46
N ILE A 78 10.15 4.45 -15.16
CA ILE A 78 10.72 3.88 -16.39
C ILE A 78 10.74 4.91 -17.53
N ALA A 79 9.69 5.73 -17.67
CA ALA A 79 9.56 6.67 -18.78
C ALA A 79 10.34 7.98 -18.60
N PHE A 80 10.45 8.48 -17.37
CA PHE A 80 10.96 9.83 -17.10
C PHE A 80 12.08 9.90 -16.03
N GLY A 81 12.48 8.78 -15.43
CA GLY A 81 13.59 8.71 -14.47
C GLY A 81 13.25 9.07 -13.03
N TYR A 82 14.27 9.25 -12.19
CA TYR A 82 14.15 9.34 -10.72
C TYR A 82 13.40 10.58 -10.19
N ALA A 83 13.59 11.76 -10.78
CA ALA A 83 12.95 12.99 -10.29
C ALA A 83 11.40 12.96 -10.39
N PRO A 84 10.80 12.68 -11.56
CA PRO A 84 9.34 12.55 -11.69
C PRO A 84 8.80 11.31 -10.97
N TYR A 85 9.61 10.25 -10.81
CA TYR A 85 9.26 9.12 -9.98
C TYR A 85 8.95 9.53 -8.54
N ASN A 86 9.84 10.28 -7.89
CA ASN A 86 9.64 10.71 -6.51
C ASN A 86 8.44 11.65 -6.34
N ALA A 87 8.23 12.55 -7.31
CA ALA A 87 7.06 13.42 -7.32
C ALA A 87 5.75 12.61 -7.45
N CYS A 88 5.74 11.63 -8.35
CA CYS A 88 4.60 10.72 -8.53
C CYS A 88 4.38 9.87 -7.28
N LEU A 89 5.45 9.37 -6.66
CA LEU A 89 5.39 8.58 -5.43
C LEU A 89 4.80 9.38 -4.27
N ALA A 90 5.25 10.63 -4.06
CA ALA A 90 4.70 11.49 -3.03
C ALA A 90 3.21 11.77 -3.26
N TYR A 91 2.82 12.05 -4.51
CA TYR A 91 1.42 12.29 -4.89
C TYR A 91 0.55 11.06 -4.68
N THR A 92 0.96 9.90 -5.20
CA THR A 92 0.17 8.67 -5.12
C THR A 92 0.09 8.13 -3.70
N ALA A 93 1.17 8.24 -2.90
CA ALA A 93 1.13 7.90 -1.48
C ALA A 93 0.14 8.80 -0.73
N GLY A 94 0.16 10.11 -0.97
CA GLY A 94 -0.82 11.05 -0.40
C GLY A 94 -2.26 10.75 -0.82
N ALA A 95 -2.50 10.49 -2.10
CA ALA A 95 -3.82 10.17 -2.64
C ALA A 95 -4.36 8.84 -2.06
N ALA A 96 -3.53 7.80 -1.98
CA ALA A 96 -3.89 6.51 -1.42
C ALA A 96 -4.14 6.61 0.10
N GLY A 97 -3.34 7.39 0.83
CA GLY A 97 -3.55 7.69 2.24
C GLY A 97 -4.87 8.41 2.48
N TYR A 98 -5.18 9.45 1.69
CA TYR A 98 -6.45 10.18 1.78
C TYR A 98 -7.65 9.30 1.45
N PHE A 99 -7.56 8.48 0.40
CA PHE A 99 -8.59 7.51 0.05
C PHE A 99 -8.87 6.52 1.20
N ASN A 100 -7.81 5.95 1.79
CA ASN A 100 -7.96 5.04 2.93
C ASN A 100 -8.54 5.73 4.15
N LEU A 101 -8.08 6.95 4.47
CA LEU A 101 -8.61 7.75 5.57
C LEU A 101 -10.13 7.94 5.44
N LYS A 102 -10.58 8.35 4.25
CA LYS A 102 -12.01 8.60 3.99
C LYS A 102 -12.82 7.30 4.00
N THR A 103 -12.27 6.24 3.44
CA THR A 103 -12.92 4.92 3.38
C THR A 103 -13.10 4.33 4.77
N TYR A 104 -12.06 4.32 5.60
CA TYR A 104 -12.16 3.81 6.97
C TYR A 104 -12.98 4.72 7.88
N ALA A 105 -12.91 6.05 7.69
CA ALA A 105 -13.80 6.96 8.42
C ALA A 105 -15.28 6.66 8.14
N ASN A 106 -15.64 6.31 6.90
CA ASN A 106 -17.03 5.97 6.58
C ASN A 106 -17.46 4.60 7.13
N ASN A 107 -16.54 3.62 7.18
CA ASN A 107 -16.84 2.26 7.62
C ASN A 107 -16.82 2.08 9.15
N VAL A 108 -16.07 2.92 9.89
CA VAL A 108 -16.03 2.85 11.35
C VAL A 108 -17.20 3.64 11.95
N PRO A 109 -18.12 3.00 12.72
CA PRO A 109 -19.27 3.67 13.31
C PRO A 109 -18.85 4.81 14.25
N LYS A 110 -19.66 5.88 14.28
CA LYS A 110 -19.42 7.08 15.12
C LYS A 110 -19.74 6.87 16.60
N ALA A 111 -20.15 5.67 17.00
CA ALA A 111 -20.52 5.37 18.38
C ALA A 111 -19.30 5.57 19.29
N ASN A 112 -19.38 6.55 20.18
CA ASN A 112 -18.35 6.81 21.18
C ASN A 112 -18.37 5.69 22.22
N VAL A 113 -17.41 4.78 22.17
CA VAL A 113 -17.13 3.91 23.32
C VAL A 113 -16.53 4.79 24.40
N ARG A 114 -17.32 5.15 25.42
CA ARG A 114 -16.85 5.84 26.63
C ARG A 114 -15.67 5.06 27.21
N GLY A 115 -14.45 5.60 27.09
CA GLY A 115 -13.22 5.01 27.65
C GLY A 115 -12.34 4.21 26.68
N GLY A 116 -12.69 4.11 25.38
CA GLY A 116 -11.89 3.41 24.37
C GLY A 116 -10.85 4.28 23.64
N VAL A 117 -10.03 3.65 22.78
CA VAL A 117 -9.08 4.35 21.89
C VAL A 117 -9.84 5.31 20.97
N LYS A 118 -9.38 6.55 20.82
CA LYS A 118 -10.07 7.52 19.95
C LYS A 118 -10.01 7.05 18.49
N ARG A 119 -11.19 6.96 17.87
CA ARG A 119 -11.39 6.58 16.45
C ARG A 119 -10.47 7.33 15.49
N GLU A 120 -10.28 8.63 15.72
CA GLU A 120 -9.45 9.48 14.87
C GLU A 120 -8.01 8.99 14.79
N PHE A 121 -7.41 8.59 15.92
CA PHE A 121 -6.04 8.07 15.94
C PHE A 121 -5.91 6.74 15.21
N VAL A 122 -6.91 5.85 15.33
CA VAL A 122 -6.88 4.56 14.64
C VAL A 122 -7.02 4.73 13.13
N VAL A 123 -7.96 5.58 12.69
CA VAL A 123 -8.17 5.87 11.26
C VAL A 123 -6.97 6.60 10.65
N LEU A 124 -6.38 7.55 11.39
CA LEU A 124 -5.11 8.19 10.98
C LEU A 124 -3.97 7.18 10.91
N GLY A 125 -3.90 6.25 11.86
CA GLY A 125 -2.94 5.15 11.86
C GLY A 125 -3.05 4.30 10.59
N PHE A 126 -4.26 3.93 10.18
CA PHE A 126 -4.49 3.17 8.94
C PHE A 126 -4.08 3.94 7.68
N ALA A 127 -4.30 5.25 7.64
CA ALA A 127 -3.84 6.07 6.53
C ALA A 127 -2.30 6.16 6.50
N GLY A 128 -1.68 6.33 7.67
CA GLY A 128 -0.24 6.39 7.83
C GLY A 128 0.47 5.10 7.41
N THR A 129 -0.08 3.93 7.77
CA THR A 129 0.48 2.65 7.35
C THR A 129 0.46 2.49 5.83
N GLN A 130 -0.59 2.95 5.15
CA GLN A 130 -0.68 2.89 3.69
C GLN A 130 0.34 3.78 2.98
N ILE A 131 0.56 5.00 3.49
CA ILE A 131 1.61 5.90 2.98
C ILE A 131 2.99 5.24 3.16
N PHE A 132 3.23 4.69 4.36
CA PHE A 132 4.50 4.05 4.69
C PHE A 132 4.78 2.84 3.79
N THR A 133 3.79 1.98 3.55
CA THR A 133 4.01 0.76 2.75
C THR A 133 4.14 1.04 1.27
N ILE A 134 3.44 2.05 0.72
CA ILE A 134 3.68 2.52 -0.65
C ILE A 134 5.12 3.03 -0.79
N TRP A 135 5.59 3.83 0.16
CA TRP A 135 6.97 4.31 0.13
C TRP A 135 7.99 3.19 0.30
N TRP A 136 7.72 2.23 1.19
CA TRP A 136 8.60 1.07 1.42
C TRP A 136 8.71 0.18 0.18
N MET A 137 7.59 -0.21 -0.41
CA MET A 137 7.57 -1.05 -1.62
C MET A 137 8.08 -0.29 -2.84
N GLY A 138 7.86 1.02 -2.91
CA GLY A 138 8.37 1.89 -3.97
C GLY A 138 9.87 2.18 -3.90
N ARG A 139 10.64 1.58 -2.99
CA ARG A 139 12.10 1.75 -3.02
C ARG A 139 12.74 0.82 -4.06
N THR A 140 12.69 1.22 -5.33
CA THR A 140 13.43 0.55 -6.40
C THR A 140 14.83 1.14 -6.52
N LYS A 141 15.85 0.31 -6.26
CA LYS A 141 17.28 0.70 -6.28
C LYS A 141 17.84 0.96 -7.69
N HIS A 142 17.11 0.58 -8.74
CA HIS A 142 17.58 0.59 -10.14
C HIS A 142 17.05 1.75 -10.98
N MET A 143 16.41 2.75 -10.35
CA MET A 143 16.04 3.98 -11.05
C MET A 143 17.23 4.93 -11.01
N GLY A 144 17.97 4.98 -12.13
CA GLY A 144 19.01 5.98 -12.36
C GLY A 144 18.48 7.41 -12.46
#